data_AF-A0A7W3N401-F1
#
_entry.id   AF-A0A7W3N401-F1
#
_cell.length_a   1.000
_cell.length_b   1.000
_cell.length_c   1.000
_cell.angle_alpha   90.00
_cell.angle_beta   90.00
_cell.angle_gamma   90.00
#
_symmetry.space_group_name_H-M   'P 1'
#
loop_
_entity.id
_entity.type
_entity.pdbx_description
1 polymer ?
#
loop_
_entity_poly.entity_id
_entity_poly.type
_entity_poly.pdbx_seq_one_letter_code
_entity_poly.pdbx_strand_id
1 'polypeptide(L)'
;MQDRELKLNSLSRYAKSSPLFILEEHGHCEVPAGCGGVVLRWRDPRAGVPFTLWSHTPGRVRLWLDGTEPPSSRPVVGFGEHALALAIEGVDPAFMVLMFAAGDRPDQDRHVKRSAPELVRHTLTTADDGTWRYTFDEPRDDSWKLPGFDDSGWPPMVRNEERPPPEDPEKWDPAAYRITKLTGFGAVGLGVEGRDDRVWIRKEFTIPAPGGQEA
;
A
#
# COMPACT_ATOMS: atom_id res chain seq x y z
N MET A 1 -16.12 8.49 -54.88
CA MET A 1 -16.64 8.72 -53.51
C MET A 1 -15.92 7.70 -52.63
N GLN A 2 -14.77 8.11 -52.09
CA GLN A 2 -14.48 8.12 -50.64
C GLN A 2 -14.05 6.77 -50.04
N ASP A 3 -12.94 6.21 -50.53
CA ASP A 3 -12.05 5.37 -49.69
C ASP A 3 -10.92 6.24 -49.09
N ARG A 4 -11.33 7.35 -48.46
CA ARG A 4 -10.55 7.91 -47.35
C ARG A 4 -10.98 7.20 -46.07
N GLU A 5 -11.12 5.86 -46.15
CA GLU A 5 -11.27 4.99 -45.00
C GLU A 5 -10.09 5.28 -44.08
N LEU A 6 -10.45 5.79 -42.91
CA LEU A 6 -9.60 6.16 -41.81
C LEU A 6 -8.44 5.18 -41.65
N LYS A 7 -7.28 5.51 -42.24
CA LYS A 7 -5.99 5.00 -41.78
C LYS A 7 -5.80 5.58 -40.39
N LEU A 8 -6.42 4.92 -39.41
CA LEU A 8 -6.16 5.14 -38.01
C LEU A 8 -4.64 5.16 -37.87
N ASN A 9 -4.14 6.30 -37.38
CA ASN A 9 -2.74 6.54 -37.14
C ASN A 9 -2.10 5.26 -36.61
N SER A 10 -1.18 4.68 -37.37
CA SER A 10 -0.36 3.57 -36.93
C SER A 10 0.33 4.01 -35.63
N LEU A 11 -0.17 3.53 -34.49
CA LEU A 11 0.33 3.84 -33.14
C LEU A 11 1.76 3.30 -32.89
N SER A 12 2.42 2.78 -33.92
CA SER A 12 3.79 2.32 -33.94
C SER A 12 4.85 3.43 -33.84
N ARG A 13 4.49 4.70 -33.64
CA ARG A 13 5.43 5.80 -33.91
C ARG A 13 6.52 6.04 -32.87
N TYR A 14 6.38 5.61 -31.61
CA TYR A 14 7.41 5.89 -30.61
C TYR A 14 7.51 4.79 -29.54
N ALA A 15 8.57 3.98 -29.63
CA ALA A 15 9.04 3.20 -28.50
C ALA A 15 10.03 4.05 -27.70
N LYS A 16 9.73 4.34 -26.44
CA LYS A 16 10.65 5.01 -25.54
C LYS A 16 11.28 3.96 -24.64
N SER A 17 12.60 3.90 -24.63
CA SER A 17 13.40 3.03 -23.78
C SER A 17 14.46 3.86 -23.06
N SER A 18 14.87 3.41 -21.89
CA SER A 18 15.95 4.01 -21.12
C SER A 18 16.73 2.89 -20.43
N PRO A 19 18.07 2.92 -20.45
CA PRO A 19 18.87 2.01 -19.63
C PRO A 19 18.90 2.43 -18.15
N LEU A 20 18.44 3.64 -17.83
CA LEU A 20 18.51 4.21 -16.47
C LEU A 20 17.17 4.22 -15.75
N PHE A 21 16.06 4.16 -16.48
CA PHE A 21 14.71 4.32 -15.94
C PHE A 21 13.81 3.17 -16.35
N ILE A 22 12.88 2.82 -15.48
CA ILE A 22 11.83 1.84 -15.77
C ILE A 22 10.57 2.59 -16.18
N LEU A 23 10.03 2.28 -17.35
CA LEU A 23 8.69 2.70 -17.76
C LEU A 23 7.69 1.70 -17.18
N GLU A 24 6.74 2.18 -16.40
CA GLU A 24 5.70 1.34 -15.79
C GLU A 24 4.32 2.01 -15.78
N GLU A 25 3.29 1.18 -15.62
CA GLU A 25 1.94 1.61 -15.27
C GLU A 25 1.94 2.29 -13.89
N HIS A 26 1.52 3.54 -13.84
CA HIS A 26 1.33 4.27 -12.59
C HIS A 26 -0.14 4.33 -12.17
N GLY A 27 -1.08 4.40 -13.11
CA GLY A 27 -2.49 4.56 -12.81
C GLY A 27 -3.36 4.46 -14.05
N HIS A 28 -4.64 4.78 -13.89
CA HIS A 28 -5.60 4.85 -14.98
C HIS A 28 -6.34 6.18 -14.88
N CYS A 29 -6.68 6.78 -16.02
CA CYS A 29 -7.55 7.93 -16.02
C CYS A 29 -9.01 7.46 -16.06
N GLU A 30 -9.66 7.43 -14.90
CA GLU A 30 -11.12 7.46 -14.82
C GLU A 30 -11.57 8.91 -14.69
N VAL A 31 -11.97 9.48 -15.83
CA VAL A 31 -12.66 10.77 -15.93
C VAL A 31 -14.05 10.44 -16.51
N PRO A 32 -15.14 11.18 -16.24
CA PRO A 32 -16.54 10.73 -16.44
C PRO A 32 -16.96 10.25 -17.84
N ALA A 33 -16.07 10.29 -18.83
CA ALA A 33 -16.30 9.92 -20.23
C ALA A 33 -15.61 8.61 -20.69
N GLY A 34 -15.04 7.80 -19.80
CA GLY A 34 -14.70 6.39 -20.11
C GLY A 34 -13.52 6.19 -21.08
N CYS A 35 -12.49 7.04 -21.03
CA CYS A 35 -11.36 6.94 -21.96
C CYS A 35 -10.45 5.71 -21.76
N GLY A 36 -10.59 4.97 -20.64
CA GLY A 36 -9.86 3.71 -20.40
C GLY A 36 -8.33 3.82 -20.52
N GLY A 37 -7.78 5.03 -20.34
CA GLY A 37 -6.38 5.32 -20.59
C GLY A 37 -5.49 4.92 -19.41
N VAL A 38 -4.26 4.52 -19.72
CA VAL A 38 -3.24 4.21 -18.72
C VAL A 38 -2.30 5.39 -18.53
N VAL A 39 -2.01 5.73 -17.28
CA VAL A 39 -0.97 6.69 -16.92
C VAL A 39 0.34 5.93 -16.78
N LEU A 40 1.30 6.24 -17.64
CA LEU A 40 2.66 5.68 -17.57
C LEU A 40 3.59 6.67 -16.86
N ARG A 41 4.55 6.14 -16.08
CA ARG A 41 5.63 6.94 -15.48
C ARG A 41 7.00 6.35 -15.79
N TRP A 42 7.98 7.23 -15.97
CA TRP A 42 9.39 6.86 -15.85
C TRP A 42 9.79 6.94 -14.39
N ARG A 43 10.42 5.88 -13.88
CA ARG A 43 10.89 5.78 -12.50
C ARG A 43 12.37 5.46 -12.46
N ASP A 44 13.10 6.10 -11.55
CA ASP A 44 14.48 5.73 -11.24
C ASP A 44 14.47 4.50 -10.31
N PRO A 45 14.95 3.33 -10.74
CA PRO A 45 15.01 2.14 -9.90
C PRO A 45 16.00 2.28 -8.74
N ARG A 46 16.89 3.28 -8.77
CA ARG A 46 17.86 3.56 -7.71
C ARG A 46 17.28 4.49 -6.63
N ALA A 47 16.15 5.12 -6.89
CA ALA A 47 15.48 5.98 -5.92
C ALA A 47 14.68 5.19 -4.87
N GLY A 48 14.43 3.89 -5.10
CA GLY A 48 13.70 3.04 -4.16
C GLY A 48 12.79 2.01 -4.82
N VAL A 49 11.89 1.43 -4.02
CA VAL A 49 10.93 0.40 -4.43
C VAL A 49 9.55 1.02 -4.65
N PRO A 50 8.85 0.72 -5.77
CA PRO A 50 7.48 1.17 -5.96
C PRO A 50 6.54 0.32 -5.11
N PHE A 51 5.79 0.95 -4.22
CA PHE A 51 4.73 0.26 -3.47
C PHE A 51 3.39 0.45 -4.17
N THR A 52 2.51 -0.54 -4.03
CA THR A 52 1.06 -0.36 -4.11
C THR A 52 0.49 -0.66 -2.73
N LEU A 53 -0.09 0.36 -2.09
CA LEU A 53 -0.63 0.28 -0.74
C LEU A 53 -2.06 -0.27 -0.80
N TRP A 54 -2.32 -1.32 -0.03
CA TRP A 54 -3.64 -1.91 0.21
C TRP A 54 -3.90 -1.98 1.70
N SER A 55 -5.11 -1.64 2.11
CA SER A 55 -5.52 -1.74 3.50
C SER A 55 -7.01 -2.04 3.63
N HIS A 56 -7.33 -2.69 4.74
CA HIS A 56 -8.67 -2.79 5.27
C HIS A 56 -8.64 -2.37 6.75
N THR A 57 -9.52 -1.42 7.08
CA THR A 57 -9.72 -0.86 8.43
C THR A 57 -11.23 -0.69 8.65
N PRO A 58 -11.74 -0.81 9.89
CA PRO A 58 -13.17 -0.71 10.17
C PRO A 58 -13.71 0.72 10.02
N GLY A 59 -12.87 1.73 10.21
CA GLY A 59 -13.27 3.13 10.14
C GLY A 59 -12.30 4.04 9.40
N ARG A 60 -12.35 5.34 9.71
CA ARG A 60 -11.55 6.36 9.00
C ARG A 60 -10.08 6.19 9.35
N VAL A 61 -9.24 6.14 8.32
CA VAL A 61 -7.79 5.98 8.47
C VAL A 61 -7.06 7.20 7.92
N ARG A 62 -6.06 7.66 8.66
CA ARG A 62 -4.98 8.51 8.14
C ARG A 62 -3.69 7.72 8.18
N LEU A 63 -2.90 7.83 7.13
CA LEU A 63 -1.66 7.08 6.95
C LEU A 63 -0.51 8.04 6.65
N TRP A 64 0.62 7.82 7.32
CA TRP A 64 1.86 8.54 7.09
C TRP A 64 2.98 7.55 6.81
N LEU A 65 3.84 7.90 5.87
CA LEU A 65 5.11 7.27 5.62
C LEU A 65 6.20 8.31 5.92
N ASP A 66 7.07 8.00 6.88
CA ASP A 66 8.14 8.87 7.34
C ASP A 66 7.65 10.29 7.67
N GLY A 67 6.56 10.38 8.43
CA GLY A 67 5.94 11.63 8.86
C GLY A 67 5.04 12.32 7.84
N THR A 68 5.01 11.88 6.59
CA THR A 68 4.27 12.55 5.50
C THR A 68 3.15 11.68 4.95
N GLU A 69 2.01 12.29 4.61
CA GLU A 69 0.95 11.57 3.91
C GLU A 69 1.43 11.25 2.48
N PRO A 70 1.42 9.98 2.05
CA PRO A 70 1.85 9.63 0.71
C PRO A 70 0.98 10.35 -0.33
N PRO A 71 1.58 10.92 -1.39
CA PRO A 71 0.83 11.68 -2.41
C PRO A 71 -0.10 10.81 -3.27
N SER A 72 0.01 9.48 -3.15
CA SER A 72 -0.85 8.49 -3.79
C SER A 72 -0.73 7.15 -3.07
N SER A 73 -1.60 6.19 -3.40
CA SER A 73 -1.46 4.79 -2.99
C SER A 73 -0.32 4.04 -3.69
N ARG A 74 0.46 4.72 -4.54
CA ARG A 74 1.57 4.14 -5.31
C ARG A 74 2.90 4.90 -5.16
N PRO A 75 3.36 5.18 -3.93
CA PRO A 75 4.60 5.93 -3.72
C PRO A 75 5.83 5.12 -4.16
N VAL A 76 6.95 5.81 -4.33
CA VAL A 76 8.28 5.18 -4.37
C VAL A 76 8.87 5.38 -2.99
N VAL A 77 9.18 4.28 -2.30
CA VAL A 77 9.78 4.30 -0.96
C VAL A 77 11.27 4.08 -1.11
N GLY A 78 12.07 4.93 -0.47
CA GLY A 78 13.53 4.90 -0.55
C GLY A 78 14.13 3.58 -0.06
N PHE A 79 15.46 3.46 -0.14
CA PHE A 79 16.18 2.41 0.57
C PHE A 79 16.54 2.90 1.97
N GLY A 80 16.62 2.00 2.93
CA GLY A 80 16.93 2.30 4.33
C GLY A 80 15.75 2.06 5.28
N GLU A 81 15.83 2.70 6.44
CA GLU A 81 14.85 2.59 7.52
C GLU A 81 13.65 3.51 7.26
N HIS A 82 12.46 2.97 7.51
CA HIS A 82 11.19 3.64 7.29
C HIS A 82 10.21 3.36 8.43
N ALA A 83 9.28 4.30 8.64
CA ALA A 83 8.18 4.15 9.56
C ALA A 83 6.84 4.35 8.85
N LEU A 84 5.97 3.35 8.96
CA LEU A 84 4.56 3.47 8.61
C LEU A 84 3.76 3.76 9.87
N ALA A 85 3.01 4.86 9.83
CA ALA A 85 2.16 5.31 10.92
C ALA A 85 0.71 5.40 10.45
N LEU A 86 -0.22 4.96 11.29
CA LEU A 86 -1.66 5.04 11.03
C LEU A 86 -2.38 5.59 12.25
N ALA A 87 -3.43 6.39 12.01
CA ALA A 87 -4.43 6.72 13.00
C ALA A 87 -5.78 6.26 12.47
N ILE A 88 -6.45 5.38 13.21
CA ILE A 88 -7.74 4.80 12.82
C ILE A 88 -8.78 5.22 13.86
N GLU A 89 -9.88 5.80 13.40
CA GLU A 89 -11.05 6.17 14.20
C GLU A 89 -12.21 5.19 13.93
N GLY A 90 -13.09 4.98 14.92
CA GLY A 90 -14.22 4.07 14.82
C GLY A 90 -13.83 2.60 14.97
N VAL A 91 -12.83 2.33 15.80
CA VAL A 91 -12.37 0.98 16.12
C VAL A 91 -13.27 0.34 17.17
N ASP A 92 -13.62 -0.92 16.95
CA ASP A 92 -14.15 -1.80 17.99
C ASP A 92 -13.11 -2.91 18.25
N PRO A 93 -12.46 -2.93 19.43
CA PRO A 93 -11.44 -3.92 19.78
C PRO A 93 -11.91 -5.38 19.72
N ALA A 94 -13.23 -5.65 19.68
CA ALA A 94 -13.75 -7.00 19.47
C ALA A 94 -13.43 -7.56 18.08
N PHE A 95 -13.16 -6.71 17.09
CA PHE A 95 -12.97 -7.09 15.69
C PHE A 95 -11.57 -6.74 15.18
N MET A 96 -11.27 -7.21 13.97
CA MET A 96 -10.09 -6.83 13.22
C MET A 96 -10.00 -5.31 13.04
N VAL A 97 -8.83 -4.75 13.36
CA VAL A 97 -8.54 -3.32 13.28
C VAL A 97 -7.76 -2.97 12.02
N LEU A 98 -6.78 -3.80 11.65
CA LEU A 98 -5.91 -3.53 10.52
C LEU A 98 -5.58 -4.83 9.78
N MET A 99 -5.73 -4.77 8.46
CA MET A 99 -5.06 -5.69 7.55
C MET A 99 -4.41 -4.86 6.45
N PHE A 100 -3.11 -5.02 6.25
CA PHE A 100 -2.33 -4.14 5.37
C PHE A 100 -1.34 -4.93 4.53
N ALA A 101 -1.17 -4.50 3.28
CA ALA A 101 -0.10 -4.95 2.42
C ALA A 101 0.42 -3.78 1.59
N ALA A 102 1.73 -3.65 1.50
CA ALA A 102 2.41 -2.77 0.57
C ALA A 102 3.50 -3.56 -0.13
N GLY A 103 3.58 -3.43 -1.43
CA GLY A 103 4.64 -4.08 -2.17
C GLY A 103 4.49 -3.87 -3.65
N ASP A 104 5.41 -4.47 -4.39
CA ASP A 104 5.37 -4.40 -5.84
C ASP A 104 4.21 -5.22 -6.40
N ARG A 105 3.38 -4.61 -7.26
CA ARG A 105 2.28 -5.33 -7.91
C ARG A 105 2.85 -6.37 -8.88
N PRO A 106 2.48 -7.67 -8.78
CA PRO A 106 2.95 -8.69 -9.70
C PRO A 106 2.69 -8.30 -11.16
N ASP A 107 3.64 -8.59 -12.06
CA ASP A 107 3.50 -8.24 -13.48
C ASP A 107 2.27 -8.87 -14.16
N GLN A 108 1.80 -10.00 -13.62
CA GLN A 108 0.62 -10.72 -14.09
C GLN A 108 -0.68 -9.92 -13.91
N ASP A 109 -0.71 -9.04 -12.92
CA ASP A 109 -1.86 -8.19 -12.62
C ASP A 109 -1.79 -6.84 -13.35
N ARG A 110 -0.76 -6.59 -14.16
CA ARG A 110 -0.56 -5.31 -14.87
C ARG A 110 -1.11 -5.38 -16.29
N HIS A 111 -1.68 -4.27 -16.76
CA HIS A 111 -2.10 -4.15 -18.15
C HIS A 111 -0.90 -3.85 -19.06
N VAL A 112 0.16 -3.28 -18.51
CA VAL A 112 1.38 -2.90 -19.23
C VAL A 112 2.60 -3.55 -18.60
N LYS A 113 3.38 -4.26 -19.42
CA LYS A 113 4.67 -4.82 -19.00
C LYS A 113 5.68 -3.70 -18.76
N ARG A 114 6.48 -3.85 -17.72
CA ARG A 114 7.62 -2.97 -17.46
C ARG A 114 8.68 -3.08 -18.56
N SER A 115 9.42 -2.00 -18.76
CA SER A 115 10.56 -2.01 -19.68
C SER A 115 11.79 -2.78 -19.15
N ALA A 116 11.87 -3.01 -17.82
CA ALA A 116 12.96 -3.73 -17.15
C ALA A 116 12.47 -4.28 -15.79
N PRO A 117 13.13 -5.32 -15.22
CA PRO A 117 12.80 -5.85 -13.89
C PRO A 117 13.20 -4.88 -12.77
N GLU A 118 12.57 -5.05 -11.60
CA GLU A 118 12.94 -4.34 -10.37
C GLU A 118 14.32 -4.77 -9.85
N LEU A 119 15.09 -3.81 -9.33
CA LEU A 119 16.40 -4.10 -8.69
C LEU A 119 16.23 -4.77 -7.33
N VAL A 120 15.20 -4.36 -6.59
CA VAL A 120 14.86 -4.87 -5.25
C VAL A 120 13.35 -5.05 -5.21
N ARG A 121 12.90 -6.17 -4.65
CA ARG A 121 11.50 -6.39 -4.31
C ARG A 121 11.38 -6.39 -2.79
N HIS A 122 10.41 -5.65 -2.28
CA HIS A 122 10.11 -5.62 -0.87
C HIS A 122 8.59 -5.63 -0.71
N THR A 123 8.13 -6.40 0.27
CA THR A 123 6.73 -6.49 0.64
C THR A 123 6.64 -6.29 2.14
N LEU A 124 5.79 -5.36 2.55
CA LEU A 124 5.41 -5.12 3.93
C LEU A 124 3.97 -5.62 4.10
N THR A 125 3.74 -6.53 5.04
CA THR A 125 2.40 -6.99 5.39
C THR A 125 2.14 -6.90 6.88
N THR A 126 0.86 -6.87 7.26
CA THR A 126 0.47 -7.21 8.62
C THR A 126 0.74 -8.69 8.87
N ALA A 127 1.51 -8.98 9.91
CA ALA A 127 1.88 -10.31 10.35
C ALA A 127 1.74 -10.39 11.87
N ASP A 128 1.46 -11.59 12.39
CA ASP A 128 1.39 -11.87 13.83
C ASP A 128 2.78 -12.10 14.42
N ASP A 129 3.66 -11.09 14.27
CA ASP A 129 5.07 -11.14 14.65
C ASP A 129 5.43 -10.13 15.77
N GLY A 130 4.43 -9.42 16.28
CA GLY A 130 4.59 -8.41 17.32
C GLY A 130 5.31 -7.13 16.88
N THR A 131 5.58 -6.95 15.59
CA THR A 131 6.30 -5.78 15.07
C THR A 131 5.38 -4.61 14.72
N TRP A 132 4.09 -4.86 14.63
CA TRP A 132 3.05 -3.83 14.55
C TRP A 132 2.66 -3.45 15.97
N ARG A 133 2.89 -2.19 16.35
CA ARG A 133 2.64 -1.70 17.71
C ARG A 133 1.58 -0.63 17.70
N TYR A 134 0.86 -0.49 18.82
CA TYR A 134 -0.21 0.48 18.91
C TYR A 134 -0.32 1.14 20.28
N THR A 135 -1.00 2.27 20.33
CA THR A 135 -1.43 2.91 21.58
C THR A 135 -2.82 3.51 21.41
N PHE A 136 -3.55 3.62 22.52
CA PHE A 136 -4.78 4.40 22.64
C PHE A 136 -4.54 5.81 23.22
N ASP A 137 -3.33 6.08 23.72
CA ASP A 137 -2.96 7.42 24.16
C ASP A 137 -2.49 8.23 22.96
N GLU A 138 -3.10 9.40 22.74
CA GLU A 138 -2.69 10.29 21.65
C GLU A 138 -1.20 10.66 21.79
N PRO A 139 -0.36 10.40 20.77
CA PRO A 139 1.03 10.80 20.78
C PRO A 139 1.18 12.32 20.94
N ARG A 140 2.15 12.72 21.76
CA ARG A 140 2.31 14.14 22.19
C ARG A 140 2.70 15.09 21.06
N ASP A 141 3.41 14.59 20.08
CA ASP A 141 3.91 15.35 18.94
C ASP A 141 3.97 14.44 17.70
N ASP A 142 4.60 14.90 16.62
CA ASP A 142 4.64 14.18 15.35
C ASP A 142 5.81 13.20 15.21
N SER A 143 6.71 13.10 16.21
CA SER A 143 7.91 12.26 16.15
C SER A 143 7.60 10.77 16.03
N TRP A 144 6.46 10.29 16.55
CA TRP A 144 6.03 8.89 16.44
C TRP A 144 5.88 8.41 14.99
N LYS A 145 5.70 9.34 14.04
CA LYS A 145 5.56 9.02 12.61
C LYS A 145 6.90 8.84 11.89
N LEU A 146 8.02 9.10 12.56
CA LEU A 146 9.36 9.05 11.99
C LEU A 146 10.10 7.76 12.37
N PRO A 147 11.06 7.30 11.57
CA PRO A 147 11.98 6.22 11.95
C PRO A 147 12.77 6.57 13.22
N GLY A 148 13.08 5.57 14.05
CA GLY A 148 13.88 5.71 15.26
C GLY A 148 13.12 6.23 16.49
N PHE A 149 11.80 6.42 16.38
CA PHE A 149 10.95 6.69 17.55
C PHE A 149 10.85 5.46 18.44
N ASP A 150 11.01 5.66 19.75
CA ASP A 150 10.88 4.59 20.75
C ASP A 150 9.39 4.29 21.04
N ASP A 151 8.87 3.26 20.36
CA ASP A 151 7.56 2.67 20.61
C ASP A 151 7.63 1.42 21.49
N SER A 152 8.73 1.17 22.20
CA SER A 152 8.91 -0.06 22.99
C SER A 152 7.85 -0.24 24.07
N GLY A 153 7.30 0.87 24.59
CA GLY A 153 6.20 0.89 25.54
C GLY A 153 4.81 0.65 24.94
N TRP A 154 4.68 0.61 23.62
CA TRP A 154 3.42 0.35 22.92
C TRP A 154 3.20 -1.16 22.80
N PRO A 155 2.03 -1.69 23.22
CA PRO A 155 1.73 -3.11 23.05
C PRO A 155 1.77 -3.53 21.57
N PRO A 156 2.16 -4.78 21.28
CA PRO A 156 2.02 -5.34 19.94
C PRO A 156 0.54 -5.57 19.62
N MET A 157 0.17 -5.34 18.37
CA MET A 157 -1.09 -5.83 17.82
C MET A 157 -1.04 -7.37 17.74
N VAL A 158 -2.20 -8.00 17.87
CA VAL A 158 -2.34 -9.47 17.90
C VAL A 158 -3.25 -9.94 16.79
N ARG A 159 -3.07 -11.17 16.29
CA ARG A 159 -3.97 -11.73 15.28
C ARG A 159 -5.43 -11.67 15.73
N ASN A 160 -6.27 -11.02 14.92
CA ASN A 160 -7.73 -11.03 15.04
C ASN A 160 -8.34 -10.95 13.64
N GLU A 161 -9.09 -11.97 13.26
CA GLU A 161 -9.75 -12.07 11.94
C GLU A 161 -11.27 -11.88 12.03
N GLU A 162 -11.79 -11.65 13.24
CA GLU A 162 -13.21 -11.43 13.46
C GLU A 162 -13.66 -10.13 12.79
N ARG A 163 -14.85 -10.18 12.18
CA ARG A 163 -15.45 -9.05 11.49
C ARG A 163 -16.79 -8.72 12.11
N PRO A 164 -17.19 -7.44 12.15
CA PRO A 164 -18.56 -7.11 12.51
C PRO A 164 -19.51 -7.81 11.53
N PRO A 165 -20.68 -8.29 12.01
CA PRO A 165 -21.68 -8.83 11.12
C PRO A 165 -22.06 -7.79 10.06
N PRO A 166 -22.27 -8.21 8.80
CA PRO A 166 -22.66 -7.27 7.75
C PRO A 166 -24.01 -6.62 8.10
N GLU A 167 -24.14 -5.32 7.83
CA GLU A 167 -25.40 -4.59 8.04
C GLU A 167 -26.56 -5.20 7.23
N ASP A 168 -26.26 -5.69 6.02
CA ASP A 168 -27.18 -6.38 5.13
C ASP A 168 -26.49 -7.61 4.50
N PRO A 169 -26.86 -8.84 4.91
CA PRO A 169 -26.27 -10.07 4.38
C PRO A 169 -26.52 -10.33 2.89
N GLU A 170 -27.55 -9.72 2.29
CA GLU A 170 -27.89 -9.93 0.87
C GLU A 170 -27.11 -9.01 -0.06
N LYS A 171 -26.45 -7.99 0.47
CA LYS A 171 -25.68 -7.02 -0.29
C LYS A 171 -24.24 -7.49 -0.52
N TRP A 172 -23.68 -7.12 -1.66
CA TRP A 172 -22.26 -7.35 -1.94
C TRP A 172 -21.37 -6.71 -0.86
N ASP A 173 -20.48 -7.51 -0.29
CA ASP A 173 -19.52 -7.11 0.75
C ASP A 173 -18.20 -6.63 0.11
N PRO A 174 -17.97 -5.30 -0.03
CA PRO A 174 -16.71 -4.78 -0.54
C PRO A 174 -15.52 -5.07 0.38
N ALA A 175 -15.75 -5.29 1.69
CA ALA A 175 -14.68 -5.64 2.61
C ALA A 175 -14.15 -7.05 2.32
N ALA A 176 -15.03 -8.01 2.05
CA ALA A 176 -14.62 -9.37 1.67
C ALA A 176 -13.67 -9.40 0.46
N TYR A 177 -13.94 -8.57 -0.56
CA TYR A 177 -13.05 -8.45 -1.72
C TYR A 177 -11.66 -7.91 -1.33
N ARG A 178 -11.60 -6.83 -0.55
CA ARG A 178 -10.33 -6.23 -0.10
C ARG A 178 -9.54 -7.20 0.77
N ILE A 179 -10.20 -7.87 1.71
CA ILE A 179 -9.59 -8.87 2.59
C ILE A 179 -9.02 -10.02 1.75
N THR A 180 -9.78 -10.55 0.80
CA THR A 180 -9.29 -11.61 -0.10
C THR A 180 -8.02 -11.18 -0.86
N LYS A 181 -7.98 -9.94 -1.34
CA LYS A 181 -6.78 -9.38 -1.99
C LYS A 181 -5.60 -9.31 -1.03
N LEU A 182 -5.81 -8.82 0.18
CA LEU A 182 -4.78 -8.73 1.22
C LEU A 182 -4.26 -10.10 1.66
N THR A 183 -5.14 -11.10 1.82
CA THR A 183 -4.74 -12.50 2.07
C THR A 183 -3.86 -13.03 0.94
N GLY A 184 -4.15 -12.67 -0.32
CA GLY A 184 -3.31 -13.02 -1.47
C GLY A 184 -1.89 -12.44 -1.42
N PHE A 185 -1.68 -11.35 -0.67
CA PHE A 185 -0.35 -10.79 -0.37
C PHE A 185 0.31 -11.43 0.87
N GLY A 186 -0.37 -12.36 1.55
CA GLY A 186 0.09 -12.96 2.80
C GLY A 186 -0.15 -12.09 4.04
N ALA A 187 -0.98 -11.05 3.94
CA ALA A 187 -1.35 -10.26 5.11
C ALA A 187 -2.31 -11.03 6.03
N VAL A 188 -2.21 -10.75 7.32
CA VAL A 188 -3.07 -11.29 8.38
C VAL A 188 -3.84 -10.15 9.04
N GLY A 189 -5.07 -10.42 9.49
CA GLY A 189 -5.86 -9.46 10.26
C GLY A 189 -5.30 -9.28 11.67
N LEU A 190 -5.09 -8.03 12.08
CA LEU A 190 -4.61 -7.66 13.40
C LEU A 190 -5.68 -6.89 14.17
N GLY A 191 -5.83 -7.22 15.44
CA GLY A 191 -6.65 -6.53 16.42
C GLY A 191 -5.81 -5.92 17.53
N VAL A 192 -6.51 -5.33 18.50
CA VAL A 192 -5.95 -4.61 19.65
C VAL A 192 -6.68 -5.02 20.92
N GLU A 193 -6.03 -4.88 22.06
CA GLU A 193 -6.64 -5.09 23.38
C GLU A 193 -6.85 -3.73 24.04
N GLY A 194 -8.08 -3.38 24.39
CA GLY A 194 -8.36 -2.13 25.08
C GLY A 194 -9.79 -1.67 24.92
N ARG A 195 -10.03 -0.40 25.22
CA ARG A 195 -11.36 0.21 25.26
C ARG A 195 -11.27 1.67 24.83
N ASP A 196 -11.05 1.89 23.54
CA ASP A 196 -11.20 3.20 22.91
C ASP A 196 -11.57 3.01 21.43
N ASP A 197 -12.10 4.07 20.81
CA ASP A 197 -12.54 4.09 19.41
C ASP A 197 -11.47 4.62 18.45
N ARG A 198 -10.38 5.17 18.97
CA ARG A 198 -9.27 5.72 18.18
C ARG A 198 -7.94 5.10 18.58
N VAL A 199 -7.21 4.57 17.60
CA VAL A 199 -5.92 3.93 17.82
C VAL A 199 -4.84 4.52 16.93
N TRP A 200 -3.64 4.68 17.48
CA TRP A 200 -2.42 5.03 16.76
C TRP A 200 -1.58 3.78 16.60
N ILE A 201 -1.21 3.46 15.37
CA ILE A 201 -0.48 2.24 15.01
C ILE A 201 0.81 2.64 14.32
N ARG A 202 1.88 1.91 14.63
CA ARG A 202 3.21 2.13 14.07
C ARG A 202 3.86 0.82 13.67
N LYS A 203 4.61 0.87 12.56
CA LYS A 203 5.42 -0.22 12.05
C LYS A 203 6.71 0.33 11.46
N GLU A 204 7.84 -0.06 12.04
CA GLU A 204 9.15 0.11 11.43
C GLU A 204 9.49 -1.05 10.49
N PHE A 205 10.17 -0.71 9.40
CA PHE A 205 10.67 -1.66 8.42
C PHE A 205 11.89 -1.09 7.70
N THR A 206 12.68 -1.97 7.09
CA THR A 206 13.88 -1.59 6.33
C THR A 206 13.77 -2.12 4.91
N ILE A 207 14.04 -1.26 3.92
CA ILE A 207 14.17 -1.66 2.52
C ILE A 207 15.66 -1.76 2.19
N PRO A 208 16.17 -2.97 1.86
CA PRO A 208 17.59 -3.14 1.57
C PRO A 208 17.99 -2.42 0.28
N ALA A 209 19.16 -1.79 0.28
CA ALA A 209 19.73 -1.22 -0.93
C ALA A 209 20.10 -2.33 -1.95
N PRO A 210 20.10 -2.05 -3.26
CA PRO A 210 20.48 -3.02 -4.28
C PRO A 210 21.88 -3.58 -4.01
N GLY A 211 22.00 -4.89 -3.83
CA GLY A 211 23.26 -5.57 -3.55
C GLY A 211 23.68 -5.62 -2.07
N GLY A 212 22.87 -5.08 -1.15
CA GLY A 212 23.02 -5.34 0.29
C GLY A 212 22.43 -6.69 0.66
N GLN A 213 23.20 -7.53 1.37
CA GLN A 213 22.69 -8.76 1.98
C GLN A 213 21.76 -8.40 3.15
N GLU A 214 20.70 -9.19 3.34
CA GLU A 214 19.95 -9.23 4.61
C GLU A 214 20.96 -9.52 5.74
N ALA A 215 20.99 -8.65 6.74
CA ALA A 215 21.73 -8.87 7.98
C ALA A 215 20.84 -9.63 8.97
#